data_AF-A0A8T5PSU9-F1
#
_entry.id   AF-A0A8T5PSU9-F1
#
_cell.length_a   1.000
_cell.length_b   1.000
_cell.length_c   1.000
_cell.angle_alpha   90.00
_cell.angle_beta   90.00
_cell.angle_gamma   90.00
#
_symmetry.space_group_name_H-M   'P 1'
#
loop_
_entity.id
_entity.type
_entity.pdbx_description
1 polymer ?
#
loop_
_entity_poly.entity_id
_entity_poly.type
_entity_poly.pdbx_seq_one_letter_code
_entity_poly.pdbx_strand_id
1 'polypeptide(L)' 'MSKYKKKILEILDKDIIKSTNEILRELEQATKKRINWHHLHRILTDLENDGAVKKLKAKAGFFWKKK' A
#
# COMPACT_ATOMS: atom_id res chain seq x y z
N MET A 1 12.70 -7.65 6.74
CA MET A 1 11.54 -7.00 6.11
C MET A 1 11.01 -7.86 4.96
N SER A 2 9.70 -8.09 4.87
CA SER A 2 9.09 -8.80 3.72
C SER A 2 9.36 -8.03 2.41
N LYS A 3 9.69 -8.74 1.32
CA LYS A 3 10.01 -8.16 0.00
C LYS A 3 8.91 -7.22 -0.52
N TYR A 4 7.65 -7.47 -0.14
CA TYR A 4 6.51 -6.64 -0.50
C TYR A 4 6.44 -5.34 0.31
N LYS A 5 6.79 -5.35 1.59
CA LYS A 5 6.79 -4.15 2.45
C LYS A 5 7.70 -3.06 1.87
N LYS A 6 8.91 -3.43 1.44
CA LYS A 6 9.87 -2.47 0.85
C LYS A 6 9.33 -1.85 -0.45
N LYS A 7 8.83 -2.68 -1.37
CA LYS A 7 8.25 -2.18 -2.64
C LYS A 7 7.03 -1.29 -2.43
N ILE A 8 6.16 -1.62 -1.48
CA ILE A 8 5.00 -0.77 -1.15
C ILE A 8 5.45 0.61 -0.65
N LEU A 9 6.52 0.68 0.14
CA LEU A 9 7.10 1.95 0.61
C LEU A 9 7.85 2.74 -0.47
N GLU A 10 8.25 2.09 -1.57
CA GLU A 10 8.78 2.74 -2.78
C GLU A 10 7.65 3.27 -3.67
N ILE A 11 6.50 2.56 -3.73
CA ILE A 11 5.30 2.96 -4.48
C ILE A 11 4.54 4.10 -3.78
N LEU A 12 4.49 4.07 -2.45
CA LEU A 12 3.85 5.09 -1.63
C LEU A 12 4.81 6.24 -1.40
N ASP A 13 4.34 7.44 -1.71
CA ASP A 13 5.08 8.68 -1.51
C ASP A 13 4.51 9.48 -0.33
N LYS A 14 5.29 10.43 0.19
CA LYS A 14 4.85 11.37 1.23
C LYS A 14 4.04 12.53 0.67
N ASP A 15 4.02 12.74 -0.64
CA ASP A 15 3.26 13.82 -1.28
C ASP A 15 2.01 13.30 -2.01
N ILE A 16 1.94 11.99 -2.26
CA ILE A 16 0.88 11.37 -3.05
C ILE A 16 0.03 10.42 -2.20
N ILE A 17 -1.29 10.60 -2.27
CA ILE A 17 -2.27 9.68 -1.69
C ILE A 17 -2.63 8.65 -2.76
N LYS A 18 -2.56 7.36 -2.43
CA LYS A 18 -2.96 6.27 -3.33
C LYS A 18 -4.01 5.37 -2.68
N SER A 19 -4.95 4.90 -3.47
CA SER A 19 -5.91 3.88 -3.06
C SER A 19 -5.25 2.49 -3.02
N THR A 20 -5.82 1.56 -2.26
CA THR A 20 -5.36 0.16 -2.25
C THR A 20 -5.30 -0.44 -3.67
N ASN A 21 -6.23 -0.06 -4.55
CA ASN A 21 -6.31 -0.56 -5.92
C ASN A 21 -5.17 -0.03 -6.81
N GLU A 22 -4.79 1.24 -6.65
CA GLU A 22 -3.65 1.82 -7.36
C GLU A 22 -2.35 1.17 -6.91
N ILE A 23 -2.15 1.04 -5.59
CA ILE A 23 -0.99 0.36 -5.02
C ILE A 23 -0.92 -1.08 -5.54
N LEU A 24 -2.06 -1.78 -5.61
CA LEU A 24 -2.12 -3.13 -6.14
C LEU A 24 -1.64 -3.17 -7.59
N ARG A 25 -2.20 -2.33 -8.47
CA ARG A 25 -1.82 -2.29 -9.89
C ARG A 25 -0.33 -2.01 -10.08
N GLU A 26 0.20 -1.01 -9.38
CA GLU A 26 1.63 -0.65 -9.47
C GLU A 26 2.52 -1.76 -8.92
N LEU A 27 2.12 -2.41 -7.83
CA LEU A 27 2.87 -3.51 -7.24
C LEU A 27 2.87 -4.74 -8.15
N GLU A 28 1.75 -5.05 -8.80
CA GLU A 28 1.66 -6.11 -9.79
C GLU A 28 2.54 -5.83 -11.02
N GLN A 29 2.53 -4.59 -11.52
CA GLN A 29 3.41 -4.17 -12.62
C GLN A 29 4.90 -4.26 -12.23
N ALA A 30 5.26 -3.77 -11.05
CA ALA A 30 6.64 -3.76 -10.55
C ALA A 30 7.16 -5.15 -10.16
N THR A 31 6.27 -6.11 -9.89
CA THR A 31 6.65 -7.49 -9.53
C THR A 31 6.42 -8.49 -10.66
N LYS A 32 5.70 -8.09 -11.72
CA LYS A 32 5.17 -8.98 -12.77
C LYS A 32 4.42 -10.19 -12.20
N LYS A 33 3.75 -10.01 -11.06
CA LYS A 33 2.99 -11.06 -10.36
C LYS A 33 1.63 -10.52 -9.96
N ARG A 34 0.61 -11.37 -10.05
CA ARG A 34 -0.69 -11.07 -9.43
C ARG A 34 -0.60 -11.16 -7.91
N ILE A 35 -1.22 -10.21 -7.23
CA ILE A 35 -1.21 -10.12 -5.77
C ILE A 35 -2.66 -10.15 -5.29
N ASN A 36 -2.93 -10.92 -4.25
CA ASN A 36 -4.26 -10.94 -3.65
C ASN A 36 -4.51 -9.62 -2.91
N TRP A 37 -5.61 -8.96 -3.24
CA TRP A 37 -6.04 -7.70 -2.63
C TRP A 37 -6.08 -7.77 -1.09
N HIS A 38 -6.61 -8.85 -0.51
CA HIS A 38 -6.67 -9.03 0.94
C HIS A 38 -5.28 -9.15 1.58
N HIS A 39 -4.35 -9.80 0.88
CA HIS A 39 -2.96 -9.89 1.32
C HIS A 39 -2.32 -8.51 1.32
N LEU A 40 -2.51 -7.72 0.25
CA LEU A 40 -2.01 -6.35 0.19
C LEU A 40 -2.61 -5.49 1.32
N HIS A 41 -3.92 -5.57 1.55
CA HIS A 41 -4.59 -4.83 2.60
C HIS A 41 -4.03 -5.18 3.99
N ARG A 42 -3.75 -6.46 4.26
CA ARG A 42 -3.09 -6.89 5.49
C ARG A 42 -1.70 -6.27 5.64
N ILE A 43 -0.87 -6.30 4.58
CA ILE A 43 0.47 -5.69 4.62
C ILE A 43 0.38 -4.18 4.88
N LEU A 44 -0.56 -3.48 4.26
CA LEU A 44 -0.77 -2.04 4.46
C LEU A 44 -1.21 -1.73 5.89
N THR A 45 -2.06 -2.58 6.48
CA THR A 45 -2.47 -2.47 7.88
C THR A 45 -1.28 -2.71 8.83
N ASP A 46 -0.45 -3.71 8.55
CA ASP A 46 0.78 -3.94 9.32
C ASP A 46 1.74 -2.72 9.23
N LEU A 47 1.88 -2.13 8.04
CA LEU A 47 2.71 -0.93 7.85
C LEU A 47 2.15 0.30 8.56
N GLU A 48 0.83 0.40 8.71
CA GLU A 48 0.18 1.45 9.49
C GLU A 48 0.43 1.24 10.99
N ASN A 49 0.32 0.01 11.49
CA ASN A 49 0.66 -0.33 12.87
C ASN A 49 2.15 -0.08 13.16
N ASP A 50 3.03 -0.34 12.19
CA ASP A 50 4.46 -0.03 12.24
C ASP A 50 4.75 1.49 12.13
N GLY A 51 3.73 2.32 11.86
CA GLY A 51 3.84 3.77 11.74
C GLY A 51 4.49 4.27 10.44
N ALA A 52 4.73 3.40 9.46
CA ALA A 52 5.38 3.73 8.19
C ALA A 52 4.42 4.36 7.16
N VAL A 53 3.14 4.02 7.24
CA VAL A 53 2.07 4.58 6.39
C VAL A 53 0.89 5.01 7.24
N LYS A 54 0.02 5.84 6.69
CA LYS A 54 -1.21 6.30 7.32
C LYS A 54 -2.39 6.00 6.42
N LYS A 55 -3.42 5.35 6.97
CA LYS A 55 -4.72 5.22 6.30
C LYS A 55 -5.50 6.51 6.42
N LEU A 56 -6.04 6.97 5.31
CA LEU A 56 -6.92 8.13 5.25
C LEU A 56 -8.36 7.65 5.18
N LYS A 57 -9.21 8.20 6.06
CA LYS A 57 -10.64 7.92 6.06
C LYS A 57 -11.30 8.70 4.91
N ALA A 58 -11.85 7.99 3.94
CA ALA A 58 -12.71 8.54 2.90
C ALA A 58 -14.11 7.92 2.98
N LYS A 59 -15.12 8.61 2.43
CA LYS A 59 -16.52 8.11 2.39
C LYS A 59 -16.66 6.80 1.61
N ALA A 60 -15.79 6.55 0.63
CA ALA A 60 -15.74 5.30 -0.13
C ALA A 60 -14.28 4.93 -0.41
N GLY A 61 -13.88 3.70 -0.04
CA GLY A 61 -12.55 3.15 -0.33
C GLY A 61 -11.50 3.33 0.77
N PHE A 62 -10.32 2.75 0.51
CA PHE A 62 -9.16 2.79 1.41
C PHE A 62 -8.02 3.53 0.72
N PHE A 63 -7.56 4.60 1.36
CA PHE A 63 -6.48 5.45 0.87
C PHE A 63 -5.31 5.42 1.84
N TRP A 64 -4.11 5.47 1.28
CA TRP A 64 -2.87 5.32 2.01
C TRP A 64 -1.88 6.39 1.57
N LYS A 65 -1.08 6.84 2.53
CA LYS A 65 -0.03 7.82 2.35
C LYS A 65 1.18 7.41 3.20
N LYS A 66 2.39 7.67 2.72
CA LYS A 66 3.60 7.45 3.54
C LYS A 66 3.70 8.49 4.66
N LYS A 67 4.09 8.07 5.86
CA LYS A 67 4.34 8.98 6.99
C LYS A 67 5.74 9.57 6.91
#